data_AF-A0A497GXH8-F1
#
_entry.id   AF-A0A497GXH8-F1
#
_cell.length_a   1.000
_cell.length_b   1.000
_cell.length_c   1.000
_cell.angle_alpha   90.00
_cell.angle_beta   90.00
_cell.angle_gamma   90.00
#
_symmetry.space_group_name_H-M   'P 1'
#
loop_
_entity.id
_entity.type
_entity.pdbx_description
1 polymer ?
#
loop_
_entity_poly.entity_id
_entity_poly.type
_entity_poly.pdbx_seq_one_letter_code
_entity_poly.pdbx_strand_id
1 'polypeptide(L)'
;MFYRTLLFASIMIFLSLMVGITQHEAVHQKIYTLYGIDSYVDYGILDARTIGNRTKIVALAQNNFNDYKEMMKLHVLNEIVAYNLIMIELLLSIIIVLLVIVIGIFWESKHL
;
A
#
# COMPACT_ATOMS: atom_id res chain seq x y z
N MET A 1 28.47 9.30 -11.21
CA MET A 1 27.08 9.63 -11.60
C MET A 1 26.13 8.49 -11.20
N PHE A 2 26.51 7.25 -11.47
CA PHE A 2 25.77 6.02 -11.17
C PHE A 2 25.16 5.91 -9.77
N TYR A 3 25.95 6.09 -8.69
CA TYR A 3 25.45 5.99 -7.31
C TYR A 3 24.32 6.97 -6.97
N ARG A 4 24.31 8.16 -7.60
CA ARG A 4 23.25 9.15 -7.39
C ARG A 4 21.95 8.71 -8.06
N THR A 5 22.04 8.13 -9.25
CA THR A 5 20.88 7.58 -9.98
C THR A 5 20.28 6.40 -9.23
N LEU A 6 21.12 5.50 -8.72
CA LEU A 6 20.65 4.35 -7.93
C LEU A 6 19.96 4.81 -6.63
N LEU A 7 20.58 5.75 -5.89
CA LEU A 7 19.97 6.32 -4.69
C LEU A 7 18.61 6.97 -4.98
N PHE A 8 18.52 7.77 -6.05
CA PHE A 8 17.27 8.39 -6.46
C PHE A 8 16.20 7.34 -6.79
N ALA A 9 16.55 6.29 -7.55
CA ALA A 9 15.63 5.20 -7.87
C ALA A 9 15.13 4.49 -6.60
N SER A 10 16.02 4.20 -5.64
CA SER A 10 15.64 3.58 -4.36
C SER A 10 14.68 4.46 -3.55
N ILE A 11 14.92 5.78 -3.51
CA ILE A 11 14.01 6.73 -2.83
C ILE A 11 12.65 6.74 -3.52
N MET A 12 12.60 6.77 -4.84
CA MET A 12 11.33 6.76 -5.59
C MET A 12 10.53 5.49 -5.32
N ILE A 13 11.19 4.33 -5.26
CA ILE A 13 10.53 3.04 -4.94
C ILE A 13 9.99 3.06 -3.51
N PHE A 14 10.79 3.54 -2.55
CA PHE A 14 10.34 3.67 -1.16
C PHE A 14 9.11 4.58 -1.05
N LEU A 15 9.14 5.75 -1.68
CA LEU A 15 8.00 6.68 -1.68
C LEU A 15 6.76 6.07 -2.33
N SER A 16 6.93 5.37 -3.45
CA SER A 16 5.85 4.69 -4.16
C SER A 16 5.16 3.67 -3.23
N LEU A 17 5.94 2.81 -2.56
CA LEU A 17 5.43 1.81 -1.63
C LEU A 17 4.64 2.45 -0.47
N MET A 18 5.16 3.55 0.10
CA MET A 18 4.47 4.26 1.18
C MET A 18 3.15 4.88 0.72
N VAL A 19 3.08 5.36 -0.53
CA VAL A 19 1.83 5.82 -1.15
C VAL A 19 0.86 4.66 -1.32
N GLY A 20 1.32 3.50 -1.81
CA GLY A 20 0.50 2.29 -1.95
C GLY A 20 -0.10 1.83 -0.62
N ILE A 21 0.71 1.74 0.44
CA ILE A 21 0.25 1.42 1.80
C ILE A 21 -0.78 2.45 2.29
N THR A 22 -0.51 3.74 2.12
CA THR A 22 -1.42 4.79 2.59
C THR A 22 -2.76 4.76 1.85
N GLN A 23 -2.75 4.48 0.54
CA GLN A 23 -3.98 4.34 -0.25
C GLN A 23 -4.80 3.13 0.21
N HIS A 24 -4.15 2.01 0.49
CA HIS A 24 -4.81 0.81 1.02
C HIS A 24 -5.54 1.11 2.34
N GLU A 25 -4.87 1.79 3.27
CA GLU A 25 -5.46 2.17 4.57
C GLU A 25 -6.56 3.23 4.43
N ALA A 26 -6.41 4.18 3.51
CA ALA A 26 -7.45 5.17 3.24
C ALA A 26 -8.77 4.51 2.77
N VAL A 27 -8.68 3.41 2.01
CA VAL A 27 -9.86 2.63 1.63
C VAL A 27 -10.48 1.93 2.85
N HIS A 28 -9.68 1.36 3.74
CA HIS A 28 -10.19 0.77 5.00
C HIS A 28 -10.91 1.80 5.87
N GLN A 29 -10.34 2.98 6.04
CA GLN A 29 -11.01 4.07 6.77
C GLN A 29 -12.33 4.48 6.12
N LYS A 30 -12.36 4.52 4.78
CA LYS A 30 -13.59 4.83 4.04
C LYS A 30 -14.65 3.76 4.23
N ILE A 31 -14.27 2.47 4.20
CA ILE A 31 -15.17 1.36 4.51
C ILE A 31 -15.75 1.54 5.92
N TYR A 32 -14.92 1.75 6.94
CA TYR A 32 -15.44 1.97 8.30
C TYR A 32 -16.35 3.20 8.42
N THR A 33 -15.99 4.30 7.77
CA THR A 33 -16.80 5.53 7.77
C THR A 33 -18.18 5.29 7.14
N LEU A 34 -18.28 4.51 6.06
CA LEU A 34 -19.56 4.19 5.40
C LEU A 34 -20.53 3.45 6.34
N TYR A 35 -20.01 2.67 7.29
CA TYR A 35 -20.82 1.95 8.27
C TYR A 35 -20.84 2.62 9.65
N GLY A 36 -20.48 3.91 9.73
CA GLY A 36 -20.54 4.70 10.97
C GLY A 36 -19.52 4.30 12.04
N ILE A 37 -18.47 3.57 11.66
CA ILE A 37 -17.39 3.11 12.55
C ILE A 37 -16.27 4.14 12.52
N ASP A 38 -15.93 4.68 13.69
CA ASP A 38 -14.76 5.55 13.83
C ASP A 38 -13.50 4.70 13.68
N SER A 39 -12.51 5.20 12.96
CA SER A 39 -11.25 4.50 12.73
C SER A 39 -10.07 5.46 12.61
N TYR A 40 -8.87 4.96 12.89
CA TYR A 40 -7.61 5.70 12.70
C TYR A 40 -6.57 4.78 12.06
N VAL A 41 -5.58 5.37 11.38
CA VAL A 41 -4.43 4.63 10.85
C VAL A 41 -3.30 4.68 11.87
N ASP A 42 -2.78 3.51 12.22
CA ASP A 42 -1.58 3.33 13.01
C ASP A 42 -0.42 3.03 12.05
N TYR A 43 0.56 3.94 12.00
CA TYR A 43 1.69 3.88 11.06
C TYR A 43 2.92 3.30 11.74
N GLY A 44 3.49 2.25 11.16
CA GLY A 44 4.84 1.79 11.45
C GLY A 44 5.85 2.27 10.40
N ILE A 45 7.02 1.65 10.39
CA ILE A 45 8.14 2.09 9.53
C ILE A 45 7.92 1.66 8.06
N LEU A 46 7.36 0.47 7.85
CA LEU A 46 7.12 -0.13 6.53
C LEU A 46 5.72 -0.75 6.42
N ASP A 47 4.83 -0.39 7.33
CA ASP A 47 3.48 -0.88 7.42
C ASP A 47 2.56 0.21 7.96
N ALA A 48 1.28 0.04 7.70
CA ALA A 48 0.23 0.80 8.33
C ALA A 48 -0.96 -0.13 8.53
N ARG A 49 -1.82 0.20 9.49
CA ARG A 49 -3.03 -0.56 9.76
C ARG A 49 -4.16 0.34 10.21
N THR A 50 -5.33 0.15 9.64
CA THR A 50 -6.53 0.86 10.05
C THR A 50 -7.19 0.13 11.20
N ILE A 51 -7.32 0.83 12.34
CA ILE A 51 -7.94 0.30 13.55
C ILE A 51 -9.33 0.91 13.68
N GLY A 52 -10.36 0.08 13.50
CA GLY A 52 -11.76 0.46 13.72
C GLY A 52 -12.21 0.33 15.18
N ASN A 53 -13.19 1.12 15.58
CA ASN A 53 -13.81 1.03 16.90
C ASN A 53 -14.50 -0.33 17.10
N ARG A 54 -13.87 -1.21 17.88
CA ARG A 54 -14.32 -2.59 18.12
C ARG A 54 -15.73 -2.66 18.68
N THR A 55 -16.12 -1.75 19.58
CA THR A 55 -17.46 -1.74 20.17
C THR A 55 -18.53 -1.50 19.11
N LYS A 56 -18.29 -0.56 18.19
CA LYS A 56 -19.19 -0.29 17.06
C LYS A 56 -19.26 -1.45 16.08
N ILE A 57 -18.12 -2.11 15.79
CA ILE A 57 -18.08 -3.30 14.92
C ILE A 57 -18.91 -4.45 15.51
N VAL A 58 -18.77 -4.73 16.81
CA VAL A 58 -19.55 -5.77 17.50
C VAL A 58 -21.03 -5.43 17.49
N ALA A 59 -21.38 -4.16 17.77
CA ALA A 59 -22.77 -3.71 17.71
C ALA A 59 -23.36 -3.85 16.31
N LEU A 60 -22.60 -3.54 15.26
CA LEU A 60 -23.02 -3.74 13.86
C LEU A 60 -23.27 -5.24 13.58
N ALA A 61 -22.36 -6.11 14.00
CA ALA A 61 -22.51 -7.56 13.81
C ALA A 61 -23.74 -8.14 14.52
N GLN A 62 -24.12 -7.59 15.68
CA GLN A 62 -25.28 -8.04 16.45
C GLN A 62 -26.60 -7.47 15.95
N ASN A 63 -26.64 -6.16 15.65
CA ASN A 63 -27.88 -5.43 15.36
C ASN A 63 -28.20 -5.37 13.87
N ASN A 64 -27.18 -5.45 13.00
CA ASN A 64 -27.35 -5.44 11.55
C ASN A 64 -26.30 -6.34 10.85
N PHE A 65 -26.50 -7.65 11.00
CA PHE A 65 -25.57 -8.66 10.50
C PHE A 65 -25.34 -8.62 8.97
N ASN A 66 -26.32 -8.14 8.20
CA ASN A 66 -26.18 -8.00 6.75
C ASN A 66 -25.19 -6.88 6.40
N ASP A 67 -25.30 -5.72 7.02
CA ASP A 67 -24.35 -4.62 6.85
C ASP A 67 -22.95 -5.03 7.30
N TYR A 68 -22.84 -5.76 8.41
CA TYR A 68 -21.56 -6.31 8.85
C TYR A 68 -20.93 -7.24 7.80
N LYS A 69 -21.73 -8.14 7.20
CA LYS A 69 -21.26 -9.02 6.12
C LYS A 69 -20.80 -8.23 4.89
N GLU A 70 -21.53 -7.19 4.51
CA GLU A 70 -21.18 -6.36 3.37
C GLU A 70 -19.90 -5.55 3.64
N MET A 71 -19.78 -4.93 4.80
CA MET A 71 -18.55 -4.28 5.26
C MET A 71 -17.36 -5.23 5.21
N MET A 72 -17.50 -6.45 5.75
CA MET A 72 -16.43 -7.45 5.74
C MET A 72 -16.09 -7.92 4.32
N LYS A 73 -17.07 -8.03 3.43
CA LYS A 73 -16.84 -8.35 2.01
C LYS A 73 -16.01 -7.25 1.34
N LEU A 74 -16.33 -5.98 1.57
CA LEU A 74 -15.57 -4.84 1.05
C LEU A 74 -14.15 -4.81 1.62
N HIS A 75 -13.99 -5.07 2.91
CA HIS A 75 -12.70 -5.13 3.58
C HIS A 75 -11.81 -6.21 2.95
N VAL A 76 -12.32 -7.44 2.80
CA VAL A 76 -11.59 -8.54 2.16
C VAL A 76 -11.29 -8.24 0.67
N LEU A 77 -12.19 -7.59 -0.04
CA LEU A 77 -11.94 -7.17 -1.42
C LEU A 77 -10.80 -6.14 -1.50
N ASN A 78 -10.76 -5.17 -0.57
CA ASN A 78 -9.66 -4.21 -0.47
C ASN A 78 -8.32 -4.90 -0.24
N GLU A 79 -8.27 -5.88 0.69
CA GLU A 79 -7.07 -6.70 0.91
C GLU A 79 -6.60 -7.39 -0.38
N ILE A 80 -7.50 -8.09 -1.07
CA ILE A 80 -7.14 -8.81 -2.31
C ILE A 80 -6.61 -7.84 -3.37
N VAL A 81 -7.27 -6.71 -3.57
CA VAL A 81 -6.84 -5.73 -4.58
C VAL A 81 -5.49 -5.12 -4.19
N ALA A 82 -5.33 -4.70 -2.94
CA ALA A 82 -4.11 -4.06 -2.47
C ALA A 82 -2.90 -5.00 -2.54
N TYR A 83 -3.03 -6.25 -2.09
CA TYR A 83 -1.94 -7.22 -2.20
C TYR A 83 -1.51 -7.47 -3.65
N ASN A 84 -2.45 -7.52 -4.58
CA ASN A 84 -2.10 -7.65 -6.00
C ASN A 84 -1.42 -6.39 -6.55
N LEU A 85 -1.91 -5.20 -6.20
CA LEU A 85 -1.31 -3.94 -6.65
C LEU A 85 0.10 -3.73 -6.10
N ILE A 86 0.31 -3.97 -4.79
CA ILE A 86 1.62 -3.88 -4.14
C ILE A 86 2.62 -4.86 -4.79
N MET A 87 2.19 -6.08 -5.11
CA MET A 87 3.04 -7.04 -5.80
C MET A 87 3.42 -6.59 -7.21
N ILE A 88 2.47 -6.02 -7.98
CA ILE A 88 2.75 -5.46 -9.30
C ILE A 88 3.73 -4.29 -9.19
N GLU A 89 3.52 -3.40 -8.22
CA GLU A 89 4.38 -2.25 -7.95
C GLU A 89 5.81 -2.68 -7.57
N LEU A 90 5.95 -3.73 -6.76
CA LEU A 90 7.25 -4.30 -6.41
C LEU A 90 7.98 -4.87 -7.64
N LEU A 91 7.27 -5.60 -8.50
CA LEU A 91 7.85 -6.14 -9.74
C LEU A 91 8.29 -5.03 -10.68
N LEU A 92 7.48 -3.99 -10.87
CA LEU A 92 7.84 -2.81 -11.67
C LEU A 92 9.05 -2.08 -11.09
N SER A 93 9.12 -1.96 -9.77
CA SER A 93 10.24 -1.36 -9.06
C SER A 93 11.55 -2.10 -9.31
N ILE A 94 11.53 -3.44 -9.26
CA ILE A 94 12.69 -4.29 -9.59
C ILE A 94 13.12 -4.07 -11.04
N ILE A 95 12.17 -4.04 -11.98
CA ILE A 95 12.47 -3.79 -13.40
C ILE A 95 13.16 -2.42 -13.60
N ILE A 96 12.64 -1.37 -12.95
CA ILE A 96 13.23 -0.02 -13.02
C ILE A 96 14.66 -0.02 -12.49
N VAL A 97 14.93 -0.67 -11.35
CA VAL A 97 16.29 -0.76 -10.78
C VAL A 97 17.24 -1.48 -11.74
N LEU A 98 16.82 -2.60 -12.31
CA LEU A 98 17.63 -3.33 -13.29
C LEU A 98 17.93 -2.49 -14.53
N LEU A 99 16.95 -1.75 -15.04
CA LEU A 99 17.14 -0.84 -16.17
C LEU A 99 18.15 0.27 -15.84
N VAL A 100 18.05 0.89 -14.66
CA VAL A 100 19.00 1.91 -14.20
C VAL A 100 20.41 1.33 -14.10
N ILE A 101 20.56 0.11 -13.59
CA ILE A 101 21.86 -0.58 -13.51
C ILE A 101 22.45 -0.81 -14.91
N VAL A 102 21.67 -1.40 -15.82
CA VAL A 102 22.11 -1.70 -17.19
C VAL A 102 22.52 -0.44 -17.94
N ILE A 103 21.71 0.62 -17.88
CA ILE A 103 22.01 1.91 -18.50
C ILE A 103 23.28 2.51 -17.91
N GLY A 104 23.44 2.44 -16.58
CA GLY A 104 24.62 2.93 -15.89
C GLY A 104 25.91 2.25 -16.33
N ILE A 105 25.91 0.90 -16.38
CA ILE A 105 27.07 0.11 -16.84
C ILE A 105 27.42 0.44 -18.29
N PHE A 106 26.41 0.49 -19.16
CA PHE A 106 26.61 0.80 -20.58
C PHE A 106 27.20 2.21 -20.78
N TRP A 107 26.71 3.20 -20.04
CA TRP A 107 27.23 4.56 -20.08
C TRP A 107 28.70 4.61 -19.64
N GLU A 108 29.03 3.99 -18.50
CA GLU A 108 30.41 3.95 -18.01
C GLU A 108 31.35 3.26 -19.01
N SER A 109 30.92 2.17 -19.67
CA SER A 109 31.74 1.47 -20.68
C SER A 109 32.05 2.30 -21.94
N LYS A 110 31.29 3.37 -22.22
CA LYS A 110 31.49 4.24 -23.39
C LYS A 110 32.29 5.50 -23.11
N HIS A 111 32.49 5.82 -21.84
CA HIS A 111 33.11 7.07 -21.39
C HIS A 111 34.34 6.83 -20.48
N LEU A 112 34.81 5.58 -20.41
CA LEU A 112 36.12 5.15 -19.93
C LEU A 112 37.03 4.86 -21.13
#